data_AF-A0A955LTI8-F1
#
_entry.id   AF-A0A955LTI8-F1
#
_cell.length_a   1.000
_cell.length_b   1.000
_cell.length_c   1.000
_cell.angle_alpha   90.00
_cell.angle_beta   90.00
_cell.angle_gamma   90.00
#
_symmetry.space_group_name_H-M   'P 1'
#
loop_
_entity.id
_entity.type
_entity.pdbx_description
1 polymer ?
#
loop_
_entity_poly.entity_id
_entity_poly.type
_entity_poly.pdbx_seq_one_letter_code
_entity_poly.pdbx_strand_id
1 'polypeptide(L)'
;MNAAAELRGSLEMFRRKGISAGLFTPEWAEGGEPENAFYLNQIHSGEVHLLSAGDDLNSRPKADAVITRESRCSLCVRTADCLPILLADHTSGWIAAIHGGWRGLQQHIIGNTFGMLAGFGVSGSDVSVYIGPSVRNCCYCVSEEMKTAFDGRYFSERSDG
;
A
#
# COMPACT_ATOMS: atom_id res chain seq x y z
N MET A 1 20.67 -14.12 -7.67
CA MET A 1 19.31 -14.65 -7.38
C MET A 1 18.32 -13.76 -8.13
N ASN A 2 17.35 -14.34 -8.83
CA ASN A 2 16.45 -13.56 -9.70
C ASN A 2 15.23 -13.08 -8.90
N ALA A 3 14.86 -11.81 -9.03
CA ALA A 3 13.80 -11.14 -8.24
C ALA A 3 12.46 -11.90 -8.21
N ALA A 4 12.19 -12.71 -9.24
CA ALA A 4 11.01 -13.58 -9.31
C ALA A 4 10.98 -14.71 -8.26
N ALA A 5 12.14 -15.16 -7.75
CA ALA A 5 12.22 -16.22 -6.73
C ALA A 5 11.98 -15.67 -5.31
N GLU A 6 12.46 -14.46 -5.01
CA GLU A 6 12.21 -13.77 -3.74
C GLU A 6 10.73 -13.37 -3.63
N LEU A 7 10.14 -12.89 -4.73
CA LEU A 7 8.70 -12.58 -4.78
C LEU A 7 7.83 -13.81 -4.48
N ARG A 8 8.19 -14.98 -5.02
CA ARG A 8 7.48 -16.23 -4.74
C ARG A 8 7.57 -16.64 -3.27
N GLY A 9 8.74 -16.52 -2.64
CA GLY A 9 8.92 -16.82 -1.22
C GLY A 9 8.10 -15.91 -0.31
N SER A 10 8.06 -14.61 -0.60
CA SER A 10 7.24 -13.64 0.14
C SER A 10 5.74 -13.87 -0.11
N LEU A 11 5.32 -14.12 -1.36
CA LEU A 11 3.91 -14.42 -1.71
C LEU A 11 3.42 -15.75 -1.13
N GLU A 12 4.27 -16.76 -1.07
CA GLU A 12 3.96 -18.04 -0.43
C GLU A 12 3.89 -17.90 1.10
N MET A 13 4.69 -17.00 1.68
CA MET A 13 4.59 -16.59 3.08
C MET A 13 3.27 -15.86 3.37
N PHE A 14 2.85 -14.91 2.53
CA PHE A 14 1.53 -14.25 2.62
C PHE A 14 0.39 -15.28 2.51
N ARG A 15 0.45 -16.18 1.51
CA ARG A 15 -0.56 -17.23 1.29
C ARG A 15 -0.65 -18.24 2.45
N ARG A 16 0.48 -18.71 3.02
CA ARG A 16 0.50 -19.68 4.15
C ARG A 16 -0.14 -19.14 5.43
N LYS A 17 -0.32 -17.83 5.54
CA LYS A 17 -0.95 -17.15 6.69
C LYS A 17 -2.38 -16.69 6.39
N GLY A 18 -2.95 -17.09 5.26
CA GLY A 18 -4.30 -16.68 4.85
C GLY A 18 -4.39 -15.23 4.37
N ILE A 19 -3.25 -14.59 4.09
CA ILE A 19 -3.19 -13.26 3.51
C ILE A 19 -3.23 -13.43 1.99
N SER A 20 -4.41 -13.33 1.41
CA SER A 20 -4.61 -13.08 -0.02
C SER A 20 -4.27 -11.62 -0.32
N ALA A 21 -3.02 -11.22 -0.08
CA ALA A 21 -2.50 -9.92 -0.47
C ALA A 21 -2.42 -9.90 -2.01
N GLY A 22 -3.53 -9.51 -2.63
CA GLY A 22 -3.65 -9.32 -4.06
C GLY A 22 -2.78 -8.15 -4.49
N LEU A 23 -1.53 -8.45 -4.85
CA LEU A 23 -1.12 -7.99 -6.17
C LEU A 23 -1.41 -9.12 -7.13
N PHE A 24 -2.58 -9.04 -7.75
CA PHE A 24 -3.09 -10.03 -8.68
C PHE A 24 -3.13 -11.42 -8.03
N THR A 25 -4.21 -11.71 -7.29
CA THR A 25 -4.53 -13.13 -7.13
C THR A 25 -4.74 -13.72 -8.53
N PRO A 26 -4.45 -15.02 -8.74
CA PRO A 26 -4.77 -15.66 -10.02
C PRO A 26 -6.24 -15.45 -10.42
N GLU A 27 -7.14 -15.33 -9.44
CA GLU A 27 -8.55 -15.00 -9.67
C GLU A 27 -8.75 -13.63 -10.36
N TRP A 28 -7.90 -12.62 -10.08
CA TRP A 28 -7.95 -11.32 -10.77
C TRP A 28 -7.51 -11.39 -12.23
N ALA A 29 -6.51 -12.22 -12.54
CA ALA A 29 -6.07 -12.42 -13.93
C ALA A 29 -7.16 -13.09 -14.78
N GLU A 30 -8.09 -13.80 -14.12
CA GLU A 30 -9.27 -14.44 -14.72
C GLU A 30 -10.56 -13.59 -14.59
N GLY A 31 -10.48 -12.38 -14.02
CA GLY A 31 -11.58 -11.41 -13.97
C GLY A 31 -12.48 -11.46 -12.73
N GLY A 32 -12.11 -12.19 -11.67
CA GLY A 32 -12.84 -12.20 -10.40
C GLY A 32 -12.44 -11.04 -9.47
N GLU A 33 -13.43 -10.43 -8.79
CA GLU A 33 -13.16 -9.49 -7.69
C GLU A 33 -12.82 -10.25 -6.39
N PRO A 34 -12.00 -9.69 -5.48
CA PRO A 34 -11.75 -10.34 -4.20
C PRO A 34 -13.04 -10.38 -3.38
N GLU A 35 -13.27 -11.49 -2.69
CA GLU A 35 -14.37 -11.57 -1.72
C GLU A 35 -14.16 -10.53 -0.61
N ASN A 36 -15.25 -9.88 -0.22
CA ASN A 36 -15.28 -8.88 0.86
C ASN A 36 -14.21 -7.78 0.69
N ALA A 37 -14.07 -7.29 -0.55
CA ALA A 37 -13.13 -6.22 -0.88
C ALA A 37 -13.53 -4.90 -0.21
N PHE A 38 -12.57 -4.30 0.51
CA PHE A 38 -12.71 -2.99 1.11
C PHE A 38 -11.92 -1.96 0.29
N TYR A 39 -12.60 -0.90 -0.11
CA TYR A 39 -12.02 0.20 -0.89
C TYR A 39 -12.13 1.52 -0.14
N LEU A 40 -11.15 2.39 -0.37
CA LEU A 40 -11.16 3.77 0.11
C LEU A 40 -11.68 4.73 -0.97
N ASN A 41 -12.21 5.86 -0.54
CA ASN A 41 -12.31 7.05 -1.39
C ASN A 41 -10.97 7.78 -1.33
N GLN A 42 -10.03 7.38 -2.21
CA GLN A 42 -8.66 7.89 -2.25
C GLN A 42 -8.62 9.35 -2.69
N ILE A 43 -8.02 10.21 -1.86
CA ILE A 43 -7.99 11.67 -2.03
C ILE A 43 -6.56 12.23 -2.09
N HIS A 44 -5.54 11.36 -2.22
CA HIS A 44 -4.12 11.70 -2.19
C HIS A 44 -3.68 12.43 -0.91
N SER A 45 -4.23 12.03 0.25
CA SER A 45 -3.89 12.58 1.56
C SER A 45 -2.91 11.69 2.35
N GLY A 46 -2.50 12.17 3.52
CA GLY A 46 -1.79 11.40 4.55
C GLY A 46 -2.70 10.62 5.51
N GLU A 47 -4.01 10.53 5.22
CA GLU A 47 -5.00 9.95 6.12
C GLU A 47 -5.00 8.41 6.09
N VAL A 48 -5.05 7.82 7.28
CA VAL A 48 -5.07 6.37 7.51
C VAL A 48 -6.38 5.99 8.17
N HIS A 49 -7.09 5.03 7.58
CA HIS A 49 -8.33 4.50 8.13
C HIS A 49 -8.09 3.18 8.87
N LEU A 50 -8.66 3.02 10.06
CA LEU A 50 -8.75 1.74 10.73
C LEU A 50 -10.09 1.07 10.38
N LEU A 51 -10.01 -0.06 9.70
CA LEU A 51 -11.16 -0.93 9.47
C LEU A 51 -11.31 -1.91 10.65
N SER A 52 -12.45 -1.86 11.32
CA SER A 52 -12.77 -2.66 12.52
C SER A 52 -13.87 -3.69 12.26
N ALA A 53 -14.03 -4.63 13.19
CA ALA A 53 -15.09 -5.63 13.11
C ALA A 53 -16.48 -4.98 13.06
N GLY A 54 -17.28 -5.35 12.05
CA GLY A 54 -18.65 -4.87 11.90
C GLY A 54 -18.81 -3.57 11.09
N ASP A 55 -17.71 -2.98 10.62
CA ASP A 55 -17.77 -1.85 9.70
C ASP A 55 -18.42 -2.25 8.36
N ASP A 56 -19.15 -1.32 7.76
CA ASP A 56 -19.70 -1.50 6.42
C ASP A 56 -18.57 -1.48 5.39
N LEU A 57 -18.37 -2.61 4.71
CA LEU A 57 -17.33 -2.75 3.70
C LEU A 57 -17.56 -1.86 2.47
N ASN A 58 -18.76 -1.31 2.30
CA ASN A 58 -19.11 -0.38 1.22
C ASN A 58 -18.98 1.10 1.59
N SER A 59 -18.61 1.42 2.84
CA SER A 59 -18.61 2.78 3.37
C SER A 59 -17.65 3.75 2.67
N ARG A 60 -16.58 3.24 2.03
CA ARG A 60 -15.60 4.01 1.24
C ARG A 60 -15.15 5.31 1.93
N PRO A 61 -14.56 5.24 3.14
CA PRO A 61 -14.11 6.42 3.85
C PRO A 61 -13.02 7.16 3.06
N LYS A 62 -12.94 8.49 3.27
CA LYS A 62 -11.90 9.33 2.68
C LYS A 62 -10.58 9.08 3.41
N ALA A 63 -9.68 8.36 2.75
CA ALA A 63 -8.33 8.07 3.23
C ALA A 63 -7.50 7.52 2.07
N ASP A 64 -6.19 7.40 2.26
CA ASP A 64 -5.27 6.83 1.28
C ASP A 64 -4.47 5.65 1.83
N ALA A 65 -4.65 5.31 3.11
CA ALA A 65 -4.25 4.03 3.66
C ALA A 65 -5.38 3.42 4.49
N VAL A 66 -5.42 2.10 4.55
CA VAL A 66 -6.27 1.34 5.47
C VAL A 66 -5.44 0.31 6.20
N ILE A 67 -5.69 0.17 7.50
CA ILE A 67 -5.13 -0.89 8.34
C ILE A 67 -6.27 -1.73 8.93
N THR A 68 -6.00 -3.01 9.17
CA THR A 68 -6.90 -3.87 9.94
C THR A 68 -6.16 -5.08 10.50
N ARG A 69 -6.75 -5.69 11.53
CA ARG A 69 -6.43 -7.05 11.99
C ARG A 69 -7.60 -8.01 11.77
N GLU A 70 -8.69 -7.52 11.19
CA GLU A 70 -9.89 -8.31 10.98
C GLU A 70 -9.71 -9.32 9.85
N SER A 71 -10.17 -10.54 10.09
CA SER A 71 -10.15 -11.60 9.08
C SER A 71 -11.30 -11.44 8.08
N ARG A 72 -11.20 -12.15 6.93
CA ARG A 72 -12.27 -12.26 5.91
C ARG A 72 -12.59 -10.98 5.16
N CYS A 73 -11.68 -10.01 5.08
CA CYS A 73 -11.77 -8.88 4.18
C CYS A 73 -10.48 -8.73 3.35
N SER A 74 -10.61 -8.15 2.15
CA SER A 74 -9.48 -7.88 1.27
C SER A 74 -9.26 -6.37 1.16
N LEU A 75 -8.14 -5.86 1.67
CA LEU A 75 -7.81 -4.43 1.55
C LEU A 75 -7.38 -4.10 0.13
N CYS A 76 -8.04 -3.13 -0.50
CA CYS A 76 -7.77 -2.75 -1.89
C CYS A 76 -7.43 -1.27 -2.03
N VAL A 77 -6.35 -0.97 -2.76
CA VAL A 77 -6.00 0.38 -3.21
C VAL A 77 -5.96 0.40 -4.74
N ARG A 78 -6.50 1.46 -5.34
CA ARG A 78 -6.51 1.64 -6.79
C ARG A 78 -5.37 2.56 -7.18
N THR A 79 -4.59 2.17 -8.16
CA THR A 79 -3.46 2.97 -8.64
C THR A 79 -3.45 3.04 -10.15
N ALA A 80 -3.15 4.23 -10.67
CA ALA A 80 -2.60 4.44 -11.99
C ALA A 80 -1.40 5.36 -11.76
N ASP A 81 -0.19 4.86 -11.99
CA ASP A 81 1.11 5.52 -11.71
C ASP A 81 1.52 5.66 -10.23
N CYS A 82 0.59 5.96 -9.31
CA CYS A 82 0.90 6.08 -7.88
C CYS A 82 1.44 4.79 -7.26
N LEU A 83 2.15 4.88 -6.13
CA LEU A 83 2.88 3.76 -5.50
C LEU A 83 1.97 2.91 -4.60
N PRO A 84 1.53 1.70 -4.98
CA PRO A 84 0.84 0.80 -4.06
C PRO A 84 1.83 0.15 -3.09
N ILE A 85 1.53 0.19 -1.79
CA ILE A 85 2.34 -0.46 -0.75
C ILE A 85 1.43 -1.34 0.10
N LEU A 86 1.82 -2.60 0.29
CA LEU A 86 1.15 -3.53 1.19
C LEU A 86 2.05 -3.83 2.38
N LEU A 87 1.47 -3.86 3.57
CA LEU A 87 2.15 -4.22 4.81
C LEU A 87 1.49 -5.47 5.42
N ALA A 88 2.28 -6.34 6.03
CA ALA A 88 1.77 -7.37 6.93
C ALA A 88 2.72 -7.60 8.11
N ASP A 89 2.19 -7.53 9.31
CA ASP A 89 2.83 -7.94 10.54
C ASP A 89 2.58 -9.43 10.81
N HIS A 90 3.67 -10.21 10.88
CA HIS A 90 3.61 -11.66 11.11
C HIS A 90 3.36 -12.03 12.57
N THR A 91 3.61 -11.12 13.50
CA THR A 91 3.50 -11.36 14.94
C THR A 91 2.07 -11.18 15.41
N SER A 92 1.45 -10.05 15.10
CA SER A 92 0.12 -9.71 15.61
C SER A 92 -0.99 -9.67 14.55
N GLY A 93 -0.67 -9.95 13.28
CA GLY A 93 -1.65 -10.20 12.23
C GLY A 93 -2.26 -8.93 11.62
N TRP A 94 -1.69 -7.75 11.89
CA TRP A 94 -2.10 -6.53 11.22
C TRP A 94 -1.66 -6.53 9.75
N ILE A 95 -2.53 -6.01 8.90
CA ILE A 95 -2.24 -5.76 7.49
C ILE A 95 -2.57 -4.31 7.15
N ALA A 96 -1.92 -3.80 6.10
CA ALA A 96 -2.24 -2.49 5.54
C ALA A 96 -2.19 -2.48 4.01
N ALA A 97 -3.00 -1.64 3.41
CA ALA A 97 -2.88 -1.25 2.00
C ALA A 97 -2.80 0.28 1.90
N ILE A 98 -1.79 0.78 1.18
CA ILE A 98 -1.45 2.19 1.10
C ILE A 98 -1.38 2.62 -0.37
N HIS A 99 -2.05 3.73 -0.67
CA HIS A 99 -1.93 4.48 -1.91
C HIS A 99 -0.92 5.61 -1.75
N GLY A 100 0.31 5.37 -2.19
CA GLY A 100 1.41 6.33 -2.16
C GLY A 100 1.40 7.27 -3.37
N GLY A 101 0.38 8.13 -3.48
CA GLY A 101 0.45 9.29 -4.37
C GLY A 101 1.45 10.33 -3.83
N TRP A 102 2.06 11.15 -4.68
CA TRP A 102 3.12 12.08 -4.24
C TRP A 102 2.67 13.04 -3.12
N ARG A 103 1.41 13.50 -3.14
CA ARG A 103 0.86 14.35 -2.07
C ARG A 103 0.70 13.58 -0.75
N GLY A 104 0.26 12.32 -0.80
CA GLY A 104 0.19 11.46 0.38
C GLY A 104 1.57 11.13 0.94
N LEU A 105 2.55 10.90 0.06
CA LEU A 105 3.96 10.68 0.45
C LEU A 105 4.55 11.93 1.12
N GLN A 106 4.25 13.12 0.61
CA GLN A 106 4.64 14.39 1.23
C GLN A 106 3.98 14.58 2.61
N GLN A 107 2.73 14.14 2.77
CA GLN A 107 2.00 14.12 4.03
C GLN A 107 2.35 12.92 4.93
N HIS A 108 3.45 12.23 4.66
CA HIS A 108 3.98 11.13 5.45
C HIS A 108 3.05 9.90 5.60
N ILE A 109 2.21 9.57 4.61
CA ILE A 109 1.26 8.44 4.69
C ILE A 109 1.88 7.11 5.17
N ILE A 110 3.12 6.80 4.76
CA ILE A 110 3.84 5.60 5.21
C ILE A 110 4.14 5.69 6.71
N GLY A 111 4.68 6.83 7.15
CA GLY A 111 4.98 7.08 8.55
C GLY A 111 3.73 7.12 9.42
N ASN A 112 2.65 7.73 8.94
CA ASN A 112 1.36 7.76 9.63
C ASN A 112 0.79 6.34 9.79
N THR A 113 0.93 5.51 8.76
CA THR A 113 0.50 4.09 8.81
C THR A 113 1.28 3.32 9.87
N PHE A 114 2.62 3.42 9.87
CA PHE A 114 3.45 2.77 10.89
C PHE A 114 3.22 3.35 12.29
N GLY A 115 2.96 4.66 12.41
CA GLY A 115 2.62 5.29 13.68
C GLY A 115 1.34 4.74 14.28
N MET A 116 0.31 4.54 13.44
CA MET A 116 -0.94 3.93 13.88
C MET A 116 -0.75 2.46 14.29
N LEU A 117 0.00 1.68 13.48
CA LEU A 117 0.35 0.29 13.79
C LEU A 117 1.17 0.18 15.10
N ALA A 118 2.14 1.07 15.32
CA ALA A 118 2.92 1.13 16.55
C ALA A 118 2.03 1.43 17.77
N GLY A 119 0.97 2.23 17.61
CA GLY A 119 -0.06 2.44 18.63
C GLY A 119 -0.79 1.15 19.05
N PHE A 120 -0.82 0.14 18.17
CA PHE A 120 -1.32 -1.21 18.46
C PHE A 120 -0.24 -2.21 18.89
N GLY A 121 0.99 -1.73 19.13
CA GLY A 121 2.12 -2.57 19.56
C GLY A 121 2.85 -3.30 18.44
N VAL A 122 2.58 -2.94 17.17
CA VAL A 122 3.29 -3.53 16.02
C VAL A 122 4.70 -2.95 15.94
N SER A 123 5.71 -3.82 15.96
CA SER A 123 7.09 -3.44 15.69
C SER A 123 7.35 -3.40 14.17
N GLY A 124 8.00 -2.34 13.69
CA GLY A 124 8.40 -2.26 12.29
C GLY A 124 9.35 -3.38 11.83
N SER A 125 10.08 -4.01 12.76
CA SER A 125 10.93 -5.18 12.46
C SER A 125 10.16 -6.43 12.02
N ASP A 126 8.88 -6.51 12.39
CA ASP A 126 8.04 -7.69 12.20
C ASP A 126 7.13 -7.54 10.97
N VAL A 127 7.16 -6.36 10.34
CA VAL A 127 6.35 -6.02 9.19
C VAL A 127 7.10 -6.33 7.90
N SER A 128 6.51 -7.20 7.08
CA SER A 128 6.89 -7.33 5.68
C SER A 128 6.23 -6.25 4.84
N VAL A 129 7.02 -5.66 3.95
CA VAL A 129 6.59 -4.61 3.03
C VAL A 129 6.67 -5.14 1.61
N TYR A 130 5.60 -4.94 0.85
CA TYR A 130 5.60 -5.16 -0.58
C TYR A 130 5.30 -3.83 -1.29
N ILE A 131 6.11 -3.51 -2.30
CA ILE A 131 5.95 -2.33 -3.14
C ILE A 131 5.54 -2.81 -4.53
N GLY A 132 4.35 -2.42 -4.98
CA GLY A 132 3.83 -2.83 -6.27
C GLY A 132 4.26 -1.95 -7.45
N PRO A 133 3.82 -2.31 -8.67
CA PRO A 133 4.12 -1.55 -9.87
C PRO A 133 3.64 -0.11 -9.75
N SER A 134 4.50 0.81 -10.15
CA SER A 134 4.25 2.25 -10.15
C SER A 134 5.04 2.92 -11.28
N VAL A 135 4.76 4.20 -11.53
CA VAL A 135 5.61 5.00 -12.40
C VAL A 135 7.04 5.06 -11.81
N ARG A 136 8.04 5.10 -12.71
CA ARG A 136 9.47 5.10 -12.35
C ARG A 136 10.15 6.35 -12.89
N ASN A 137 11.37 6.63 -12.41
CA ASN A 137 12.19 7.76 -12.85
C ASN A 137 12.33 7.87 -14.39
N CYS A 138 12.36 6.73 -15.11
CA CYS A 138 12.48 6.66 -16.56
C CYS A 138 11.26 7.21 -17.30
N CYS A 139 10.14 7.45 -16.63
CA CYS A 139 8.92 7.98 -17.25
C CYS A 139 8.18 9.02 -16.37
N TYR A 140 8.66 9.31 -15.15
CA TYR A 140 7.97 10.23 -14.23
C TYR A 140 8.51 11.65 -14.32
N CYS A 141 7.98 12.43 -15.26
CA CYS A 141 8.26 13.86 -15.33
C CYS A 141 7.45 14.59 -14.25
N VAL A 142 8.15 15.26 -13.34
CA VAL A 142 7.55 15.91 -12.17
C VAL A 142 7.36 17.40 -12.41
N SER A 143 6.26 17.96 -11.90
CA SER A 143 6.02 19.39 -11.94
C SER A 143 6.92 20.15 -10.96
N GLU A 144 7.10 21.45 -11.19
CA GLU A 144 7.79 22.34 -10.23
C GLU A 144 7.10 22.37 -8.86
N GLU A 145 5.76 22.21 -8.83
CA GLU A 145 4.99 22.05 -7.59
C GLU A 145 5.52 20.85 -6.77
N MET A 146 5.76 19.71 -7.41
CA MET A 146 6.28 18.54 -6.71
C MET A 146 7.73 18.76 -6.28
N LYS A 147 8.56 19.36 -7.15
CA LYS A 147 9.97 19.63 -6.82
C LYS A 147 10.13 20.49 -5.58
N THR A 148 9.28 21.50 -5.42
CA THR A 148 9.32 22.39 -4.26
C THR A 148 8.74 21.75 -2.99
N ALA A 149 7.92 20.71 -3.13
CA ALA A 149 7.31 20.00 -2.01
C ALA A 149 8.23 18.97 -1.32
N PHE A 150 9.36 18.61 -1.94
CA PHE A 150 10.32 17.64 -1.43
C PHE A 150 11.75 18.19 -1.41
N ASP A 151 12.62 17.57 -0.61
CA ASP A 151 14.05 17.88 -0.60
C ASP A 151 14.68 17.62 -1.99
N GLY A 152 15.52 18.55 -2.44
CA GLY A 152 16.21 18.48 -3.74
C GLY A 152 16.99 17.19 -3.97
N ARG A 153 17.44 16.50 -2.92
CA ARG A 153 18.18 15.23 -2.99
C ARG A 153 17.39 14.08 -3.62
N TYR A 154 16.06 14.17 -3.67
CA TYR A 154 15.21 13.14 -4.26
C TYR A 154 14.98 13.31 -5.76
N PHE A 155 15.50 14.38 -6.35
CA PHE A 155 15.35 14.67 -7.77
C PHE A 155 16.69 14.49 -8.49
N SER A 156 16.60 14.00 -9.72
CA SER A 156 17.71 13.91 -10.65
C SER A 156 17.27 14.57 -11.96
N GLU A 157 18.11 15.43 -12.51
CA GLU A 157 17.88 15.97 -13.85
C GLU A 157 18.03 14.86 -14.89
N ARG A 158 17.16 14.90 -15.88
CA ARG A 158 17.19 13.99 -17.02
C ARG A 158 17.88 14.69 -18.17
N SER A 159 18.86 14.02 -18.77
CA SER A 159 19.64 14.55 -19.89
C SER A 159 18.91 14.45 -21.24
N ASP A 160 17.71 13.87 -21.28
CA ASP A 160 16.93 13.60 -22.50
C ASP A 160 15.79 14.58 -22.78
N GLY A 161 15.70 15.71 -22.05
CA GLY A 161 14.81 16.83 -22.38
C GLY A 161 14.18 17.51 -21.18
#